data_AF-A0AAN5H0B3-F1
#
_entry.id   AF-A0AAN5H0B3-F1
#
_cell.length_a   1.000
_cell.length_b   1.000
_cell.length_c   1.000
_cell.angle_alpha   90.00
_cell.angle_beta   90.00
_cell.angle_gamma   90.00
#
_symmetry.space_group_name_H-M   'P 1'
#
loop_
_entity.id
_entity.type
_entity.pdbx_description
1 polymer ?
#
loop_
_entity_poly.entity_id
_entity_poly.type
_entity_poly.pdbx_seq_one_letter_code
_entity_poly.pdbx_strand_id
1 'polypeptide(L)'
;MTDSINANVVVSMPSQLFTMARSFKAVANGKIYIGKIDTDPVNPENQIQVYVENEDGSHVPVSQPIIINAAGYPVYNGQIAKFVTVQGHSMAVYDAYGVQQFYFPNVLKYDPDQLRQQLEDPDGANKYPKLQIARWRDSYDVRGWGAIGDGVHDDTSALSELLSVATGGEKIDGRGLTFKVSTLPDVSRFKNARFLFERIPGQPLFYASEDFI
;
A
#
# COMPACT_ATOMS: atom_id res chain seq x y z
N MET A 1 11.34 -50.63 5.80
CA MET A 1 11.21 -49.39 6.60
C MET A 1 10.00 -48.67 6.06
N THR A 2 8.99 -48.45 6.89
CA THR A 2 7.77 -47.72 6.53
C THR A 2 8.03 -46.23 6.72
N ASP A 3 8.09 -45.48 5.62
CA ASP A 3 8.22 -44.02 5.68
C ASP A 3 6.97 -43.43 6.33
N SER A 4 7.20 -42.72 7.42
CA SER A 4 6.19 -41.98 8.16
C SER A 4 5.97 -40.64 7.46
N ILE A 5 4.79 -40.45 6.85
CA ILE A 5 4.42 -39.17 6.21
C ILE A 5 3.84 -38.25 7.28
N ASN A 6 4.63 -37.27 7.74
CA ASN A 6 4.16 -36.18 8.61
C ASN A 6 3.89 -34.90 7.78
N ALA A 7 3.01 -34.97 6.77
CA ALA A 7 2.59 -33.81 6.00
C ALA A 7 1.12 -33.48 6.29
N ASN A 8 0.85 -32.50 7.15
CA ASN A 8 -0.49 -31.95 7.42
C ASN A 8 -0.84 -30.81 6.44
N VAL A 9 -0.68 -31.04 5.13
CA VAL A 9 -1.16 -30.07 4.14
C VAL A 9 -2.64 -30.40 3.87
N VAL A 10 -3.52 -29.53 4.35
CA VAL A 10 -4.96 -29.67 4.12
C VAL A 10 -5.25 -29.47 2.63
N VAL A 11 -5.93 -30.43 2.01
CA VAL A 11 -6.48 -30.28 0.67
C VAL A 11 -7.78 -29.50 0.79
N SER A 12 -7.71 -28.18 0.60
CA SER A 12 -8.88 -27.30 0.60
C SER A 12 -8.77 -26.25 -0.50
N MET A 13 -9.93 -25.88 -1.07
CA MET A 13 -10.05 -24.62 -1.79
C MET A 13 -9.71 -23.48 -0.81
N PRO A 14 -8.97 -22.44 -1.20
CA PRO A 14 -8.80 -21.25 -0.35
C PRO A 14 -10.15 -20.54 -0.16
N SER A 15 -10.93 -20.96 0.84
CA SER A 15 -12.12 -20.27 1.30
C SER A 15 -11.83 -19.63 2.65
N GLN A 16 -12.12 -18.34 2.78
CA GLN A 16 -11.86 -17.62 4.02
C GLN A 16 -12.96 -17.92 5.05
N LEU A 17 -12.65 -18.78 6.02
CA LEU A 17 -13.51 -19.09 7.16
C LEU A 17 -13.43 -17.98 8.22
N PHE A 18 -14.58 -17.60 8.79
CA PHE A 18 -14.61 -16.73 9.97
C PHE A 18 -14.46 -17.58 11.23
N THR A 19 -13.32 -17.43 11.91
CA THR A 19 -12.98 -18.13 13.16
C THR A 19 -12.93 -17.17 14.35
N MET A 20 -12.98 -17.67 15.58
CA MET A 20 -12.85 -16.82 16.75
C MET A 20 -11.43 -16.27 16.87
N ALA A 21 -11.27 -15.07 17.44
CA ALA A 21 -9.96 -14.42 17.56
C ALA A 21 -8.96 -15.19 18.43
N ARG A 22 -9.47 -16.02 19.36
CA ARG A 22 -8.67 -16.75 20.36
C ARG A 22 -8.74 -18.27 20.19
N SER A 23 -9.43 -18.77 19.17
CA SER A 23 -9.50 -20.20 18.88
C SER A 23 -9.87 -20.45 17.42
N PHE A 24 -9.37 -21.52 16.82
CA PHE A 24 -9.73 -21.91 15.45
C PHE A 24 -11.17 -22.43 15.28
N LYS A 25 -12.06 -22.14 16.24
CA LYS A 25 -13.49 -22.47 16.15
C LYS A 25 -14.18 -21.47 15.25
N ALA A 26 -15.18 -21.92 14.50
CA ALA A 26 -16.06 -21.04 13.73
C ALA A 26 -16.72 -20.00 14.64
N VAL A 27 -16.90 -18.77 14.13
CA VAL A 27 -17.76 -17.76 14.76
C VAL A 27 -19.23 -18.10 14.48
N ALA A 28 -19.68 -19.25 14.97
CA ALA A 28 -21.02 -19.77 14.74
C ALA A 28 -22.09 -18.78 15.22
N ASN A 29 -23.09 -18.50 14.37
CA ASN A 29 -24.14 -17.50 14.59
C ASN A 29 -23.60 -16.08 14.84
N GLY A 30 -22.37 -15.82 14.42
CA GLY A 30 -21.77 -14.49 14.43
C GLY A 30 -22.38 -13.57 13.39
N LYS A 31 -21.97 -12.30 13.47
CA LYS A 31 -22.44 -11.20 12.63
C LYS A 31 -21.26 -10.50 11.98
N ILE A 32 -21.37 -10.24 10.70
CA ILE A 32 -20.42 -9.43 9.94
C ILE A 32 -21.12 -8.11 9.57
N TYR A 33 -20.43 -7.01 9.85
CA TYR A 33 -20.82 -5.65 9.47
C TYR A 33 -19.80 -5.09 8.51
N ILE A 34 -20.28 -4.39 7.48
CA ILE A 34 -19.53 -3.84 6.36
C ILE A 34 -19.87 -2.36 6.23
N GLY A 35 -18.85 -1.50 6.23
CA GLY A 35 -19.05 -0.06 6.27
C GLY A 35 -18.06 0.71 5.41
N LYS A 36 -18.17 2.05 5.48
CA LYS A 36 -17.23 2.98 4.86
C LYS A 36 -15.83 2.75 5.45
N ILE A 37 -14.81 2.91 4.62
CA ILE A 37 -13.41 2.80 5.05
C ILE A 37 -13.15 3.72 6.25
N ASP A 38 -12.37 3.21 7.21
CA ASP A 38 -11.92 3.89 8.43
C ASP A 38 -13.06 4.33 9.38
N THR A 39 -14.27 3.76 9.24
CA THR A 39 -15.40 3.99 10.16
C THR A 39 -15.94 2.71 10.80
N ASP A 40 -16.64 2.84 11.93
CA ASP A 40 -17.30 1.72 12.61
C ASP A 40 -18.56 1.27 11.84
N PRO A 41 -18.58 0.05 11.25
CA PRO A 41 -19.69 -0.43 10.44
C PRO A 41 -20.91 -0.89 11.26
N VAL A 42 -20.81 -0.95 12.60
CA VAL A 42 -21.97 -1.26 13.45
C VAL A 42 -22.97 -0.10 13.45
N ASN A 43 -22.50 1.14 13.29
CA ASN A 43 -23.37 2.30 13.09
C ASN A 43 -24.04 2.23 11.70
N PRO A 44 -25.38 2.22 11.62
CA PRO A 44 -26.10 2.15 10.34
C PRO A 44 -25.70 3.24 9.32
N GLU A 45 -25.36 4.45 9.78
CA GLU A 45 -24.93 5.56 8.91
C GLU A 45 -23.60 5.31 8.19
N ASN A 46 -22.80 4.40 8.75
CA ASN A 46 -21.53 3.99 8.21
C ASN A 46 -21.65 2.77 7.31
N GLN A 47 -22.78 2.05 7.32
CA GLN A 47 -22.97 0.85 6.53
C GLN A 47 -23.05 1.19 5.04
N ILE A 48 -22.49 0.30 4.22
CA ILE A 48 -22.58 0.39 2.76
C ILE A 48 -23.44 -0.77 2.24
N GLN A 49 -23.91 -0.64 1.00
CA GLN A 49 -24.68 -1.72 0.39
C GLN A 49 -23.78 -2.94 0.13
N VAL A 50 -24.27 -4.12 0.53
CA VAL A 50 -23.66 -5.42 0.24
C VAL A 50 -24.58 -6.17 -0.73
N TYR A 51 -23.98 -6.96 -1.62
CA TYR A 51 -24.71 -7.81 -2.55
C TYR A 51 -24.31 -9.27 -2.38
N VAL A 52 -25.24 -10.18 -2.63
CA VAL A 52 -24.92 -11.58 -2.91
C VAL A 52 -24.70 -11.73 -4.41
N GLU A 53 -23.58 -12.32 -4.79
CA GLU A 53 -23.28 -12.72 -6.16
C GLU A 53 -23.72 -14.17 -6.36
N ASN A 54 -24.66 -14.38 -7.29
CA ASN A 54 -25.16 -15.70 -7.65
C ASN A 54 -24.21 -16.40 -8.65
N GLU A 55 -24.43 -17.69 -8.87
CA GLU A 55 -23.61 -18.48 -9.82
C GLU A 55 -23.70 -17.98 -11.27
N ASP A 56 -24.79 -17.29 -11.62
CA ASP A 56 -24.98 -16.65 -12.93
C ASP A 56 -24.32 -15.26 -13.04
N GLY A 57 -23.64 -14.81 -11.98
CA GLY A 57 -23.00 -13.48 -11.89
C GLY A 57 -23.96 -12.33 -11.58
N SER A 58 -25.25 -12.60 -11.40
CA SER A 58 -26.21 -11.58 -10.98
C SER A 58 -25.98 -11.16 -9.51
N HIS A 59 -26.40 -9.94 -9.18
CA HIS A 59 -26.19 -9.35 -7.86
C HIS A 59 -27.54 -9.04 -7.19
N VAL A 60 -27.73 -9.56 -5.97
CA VAL A 60 -28.93 -9.32 -5.17
C VAL A 60 -28.56 -8.48 -3.95
N PRO A 61 -29.17 -7.30 -3.73
CA PRO A 61 -28.89 -6.50 -2.55
C PRO A 61 -29.35 -7.21 -1.28
N VAL A 62 -28.52 -7.17 -0.24
CA VAL A 62 -28.81 -7.79 1.06
C VAL A 62 -28.69 -6.79 2.19
N SER A 63 -29.48 -7.04 3.24
CA SER A 63 -29.40 -6.28 4.48
C SER A 63 -28.27 -6.79 5.38
N GLN A 64 -27.74 -5.89 6.18
CA GLN A 64 -26.77 -6.20 7.22
C GLN A 64 -27.46 -6.36 8.58
N PRO A 65 -26.89 -7.11 9.54
CA PRO A 65 -25.63 -7.85 9.46
C PRO A 65 -25.72 -9.14 8.63
N ILE A 66 -24.59 -9.57 8.07
CA ILE A 66 -24.46 -10.87 7.43
C ILE A 66 -24.25 -11.92 8.51
N ILE A 67 -24.98 -13.03 8.44
CA ILE A 67 -24.94 -14.09 9.45
C ILE A 67 -23.88 -15.13 9.08
N ILE A 68 -23.17 -15.64 10.09
CA ILE A 68 -22.20 -16.73 9.96
C ILE A 68 -22.85 -18.03 10.42
N ASN A 69 -22.79 -19.10 9.61
CA ASN A 69 -23.31 -20.41 9.99
C ASN A 69 -22.41 -21.14 11.00
N ALA A 70 -22.85 -22.32 11.47
CA ALA A 70 -22.10 -23.13 12.42
C ALA A 70 -20.70 -23.57 11.93
N ALA A 71 -20.48 -23.60 10.62
CA ALA A 71 -19.20 -23.96 10.01
C ALA A 71 -18.28 -22.76 9.76
N GLY A 72 -18.71 -21.53 10.05
CA GLY A 72 -17.88 -20.32 9.89
C GLY A 72 -18.01 -19.64 8.53
N TYR A 73 -19.01 -20.01 7.73
CA TYR A 73 -19.28 -19.40 6.43
C TYR A 73 -20.34 -18.31 6.53
N PRO A 74 -20.20 -17.19 5.80
CA PRO A 74 -21.27 -16.23 5.65
C PRO A 74 -22.42 -16.85 4.85
N VAL A 75 -23.65 -16.61 5.29
CA VAL A 75 -24.85 -17.22 4.69
C VAL A 75 -25.92 -16.19 4.35
N TYR A 76 -26.63 -16.47 3.26
CA TYR A 76 -27.85 -15.78 2.86
C TYR A 76 -28.99 -16.79 2.82
N ASN A 77 -30.10 -16.52 3.52
CA ASN A 77 -31.22 -17.46 3.67
C ASN A 77 -30.80 -18.88 4.12
N GLY A 78 -29.75 -18.98 4.94
CA GLY A 78 -29.24 -20.25 5.46
C GLY A 78 -28.29 -21.02 4.52
N GLN A 79 -28.11 -20.56 3.29
CA GLN A 79 -27.16 -21.15 2.33
C GLN A 79 -25.87 -20.34 2.29
N ILE A 80 -24.74 -21.03 2.05
CA ILE A 80 -23.44 -20.37 1.85
C ILE A 80 -23.54 -19.52 0.58
N ALA A 81 -23.17 -18.25 0.69
CA ALA A 81 -23.28 -17.29 -0.39
C ALA A 81 -22.01 -16.44 -0.50
N LYS A 82 -21.71 -15.96 -1.71
CA LYS A 82 -20.62 -15.02 -1.97
C LYS A 82 -21.14 -13.60 -1.78
N PHE A 83 -20.54 -12.85 -0.85
CA PHE A 83 -20.90 -11.46 -0.60
C PHE A 83 -19.86 -10.54 -1.23
N VAL A 84 -20.32 -9.50 -1.92
CA VAL A 84 -19.47 -8.55 -2.63
C VAL A 84 -19.94 -7.11 -2.40
N THR A 85 -18.98 -6.19 -2.55
CA THR A 85 -19.19 -4.74 -2.45
C THR A 85 -18.62 -4.06 -3.67
N VAL A 86 -19.21 -2.95 -4.09
CA VAL A 86 -18.74 -2.16 -5.25
C VAL A 86 -17.48 -1.32 -4.96
N GLN A 87 -17.15 -1.13 -3.69
CA GLN A 87 -16.05 -0.29 -3.22
C GLN A 87 -15.34 -0.95 -2.04
N GLY A 88 -14.13 -0.46 -1.70
CA GLY A 88 -13.44 -0.87 -0.48
C GLY A 88 -14.24 -0.53 0.77
N HIS A 89 -14.07 -1.32 1.83
CA HIS A 89 -14.91 -1.24 3.02
C HIS A 89 -14.14 -1.53 4.32
N SER A 90 -14.70 -1.04 5.43
CA SER A 90 -14.38 -1.54 6.76
C SER A 90 -15.20 -2.79 7.07
N MET A 91 -14.70 -3.64 7.96
CA MET A 91 -15.38 -4.86 8.39
C MET A 91 -15.25 -5.06 9.88
N ALA A 92 -16.35 -5.40 10.55
CA ALA A 92 -16.36 -5.83 11.94
C ALA A 92 -17.05 -7.20 12.05
N VAL A 93 -16.43 -8.11 12.81
CA VAL A 93 -16.93 -9.47 13.03
C VAL A 93 -17.21 -9.66 14.51
N TYR A 94 -18.45 -10.01 14.83
CA TYR A 94 -18.92 -10.27 16.19
C TYR A 94 -19.35 -11.73 16.32
N ASP A 95 -19.16 -12.30 17.51
CA ASP A 95 -19.73 -13.61 17.83
C ASP A 95 -21.20 -13.54 18.21
N ALA A 96 -21.79 -14.72 18.47
CA ALA A 96 -23.19 -14.86 18.87
C ALA A 96 -23.53 -14.13 20.19
N TYR A 97 -22.54 -13.85 21.04
CA TYR A 97 -22.70 -13.15 22.31
C TYR A 97 -22.49 -11.63 22.18
N GLY A 98 -22.23 -11.12 20.98
CA GLY A 98 -21.99 -9.70 20.73
C GLY A 98 -20.58 -9.25 21.11
N VAL A 99 -19.63 -10.16 21.28
CA VAL A 99 -18.22 -9.81 21.51
C VAL A 99 -17.52 -9.67 20.16
N GLN A 100 -16.83 -8.53 19.97
CA GLN A 100 -16.05 -8.29 18.77
C GLN A 100 -14.86 -9.25 18.69
N GLN A 101 -14.80 -10.03 17.63
CA GLN A 101 -13.70 -10.93 17.33
C GLN A 101 -12.63 -10.21 16.49
N PHE A 102 -13.06 -9.52 15.43
CA PHE A 102 -12.16 -8.79 14.54
C PHE A 102 -12.73 -7.44 14.13
N TYR A 103 -11.82 -6.53 13.84
CA TYR A 103 -12.10 -5.26 13.21
C TYR A 103 -11.01 -4.92 12.20
N PHE A 104 -11.43 -4.59 10.99
CA PHE A 104 -10.57 -4.15 9.91
C PHE A 104 -11.07 -2.79 9.44
N PRO A 105 -10.32 -1.69 9.68
CA PRO A 105 -10.75 -0.36 9.25
C PRO A 105 -10.77 -0.23 7.72
N ASN A 106 -9.95 -1.00 7.01
CA ASN A 106 -9.94 -1.07 5.56
C ASN A 106 -9.47 -2.47 5.13
N VAL A 107 -10.38 -3.29 4.59
CA VAL A 107 -10.08 -4.66 4.17
C VAL A 107 -9.08 -4.71 3.00
N LEU A 108 -9.08 -3.71 2.10
CA LEU A 108 -8.18 -3.66 0.94
C LEU A 108 -6.69 -3.56 1.33
N LYS A 109 -6.37 -3.15 2.57
CA LYS A 109 -4.98 -3.14 3.07
C LYS A 109 -4.40 -4.53 3.32
N TYR A 110 -5.25 -5.56 3.29
CA TYR A 110 -4.88 -6.94 3.59
C TYR A 110 -5.02 -7.87 2.38
N ASP A 111 -5.32 -7.32 1.19
CA ASP A 111 -5.36 -8.11 -0.04
C ASP A 111 -3.93 -8.61 -0.38
N PRO A 112 -3.69 -9.93 -0.45
CA PRO A 112 -2.37 -10.48 -0.72
C PRO A 112 -1.81 -10.06 -2.10
N ASP A 113 -2.67 -9.76 -3.07
CA ASP A 113 -2.25 -9.33 -4.41
C ASP A 113 -2.04 -7.82 -4.51
N GLN A 114 -2.29 -7.07 -3.43
CA GLN A 114 -2.18 -5.61 -3.42
C GLN A 114 -0.79 -5.14 -3.88
N LEU A 115 0.27 -5.79 -3.42
CA LEU A 115 1.64 -5.43 -3.82
C LEU A 115 1.86 -5.65 -5.31
N ARG A 116 1.36 -6.76 -5.88
CA ARG A 116 1.53 -7.04 -7.30
C ARG A 116 0.81 -5.99 -8.15
N GLN A 117 -0.41 -5.64 -7.79
CA GLN A 117 -1.19 -4.60 -8.47
C GLN A 117 -0.49 -3.23 -8.39
N GLN A 118 0.08 -2.87 -7.24
CA GLN A 118 0.84 -1.63 -7.07
C GLN A 118 2.10 -1.57 -7.95
N LEU A 119 2.75 -2.73 -8.18
CA LEU A 119 3.92 -2.84 -9.05
C LEU A 119 3.57 -2.87 -10.53
N GLU A 120 2.38 -3.38 -10.89
CA GLU A 120 1.87 -3.44 -12.27
C GLU A 120 1.24 -2.11 -12.74
N ASP A 121 0.83 -1.22 -11.83
CA ASP A 121 0.22 0.07 -12.17
C ASP A 121 1.20 0.96 -12.96
N PRO A 122 0.89 1.37 -14.21
CA PRO A 122 1.72 2.27 -14.99
C PRO A 122 2.01 3.61 -14.29
N ASP A 123 1.10 4.07 -13.44
CA ASP A 123 1.22 5.28 -12.61
C ASP A 123 1.64 4.97 -11.16
N GLY A 124 2.06 3.73 -10.87
CA GLY A 124 2.40 3.27 -9.53
C GLY A 124 3.47 4.11 -8.86
N ALA A 125 4.39 4.68 -9.65
CA ALA A 125 5.42 5.62 -9.17
C ALA A 125 4.83 6.86 -8.49
N ASN A 126 3.71 7.37 -9.00
CA ASN A 126 3.03 8.56 -8.48
C ASN A 126 2.07 8.22 -7.33
N LYS A 127 1.34 7.11 -7.45
CA LYS A 127 0.32 6.69 -6.47
C LYS A 127 0.94 6.04 -5.23
N TYR A 128 2.08 5.36 -5.39
CA TYR A 128 2.77 4.61 -4.33
C TYR A 128 4.22 5.11 -4.19
N PRO A 129 4.42 6.40 -3.84
CA PRO A 129 5.72 7.03 -3.87
C PRO A 129 6.74 6.33 -2.96
N LYS A 130 6.29 5.66 -1.88
CA LYS A 130 7.18 4.90 -0.99
C LYS A 130 7.90 3.74 -1.70
N LEU A 131 7.21 3.03 -2.59
CA LEU A 131 7.81 1.94 -3.36
C LEU A 131 8.81 2.50 -4.38
N GLN A 132 8.45 3.63 -5.00
CA GLN A 132 9.30 4.31 -5.98
C GLN A 132 10.55 4.94 -5.36
N ILE A 133 10.42 5.56 -4.19
CA ILE A 133 11.52 6.19 -3.44
C ILE A 133 12.57 5.15 -3.07
N ALA A 134 12.16 3.97 -2.60
CA ALA A 134 13.11 2.89 -2.27
C ALA A 134 13.97 2.52 -3.49
N ARG A 135 13.33 2.32 -4.66
CA ARG A 135 14.05 2.02 -5.91
C ARG A 135 15.00 3.15 -6.33
N TRP A 136 14.59 4.41 -6.20
CA TRP A 136 15.48 5.54 -6.48
C TRP A 136 16.67 5.59 -5.54
N ARG A 137 16.48 5.24 -4.26
CA ARG A 137 17.57 5.20 -3.29
C ARG A 137 18.59 4.11 -3.61
N ASP A 138 18.16 2.95 -4.09
CA ASP A 138 19.06 1.85 -4.50
C ASP A 138 19.98 2.26 -5.66
N SER A 139 19.53 3.17 -6.53
CA SER A 139 20.32 3.68 -7.66
C SER A 139 20.93 5.06 -7.43
N TYR A 140 20.90 5.58 -6.20
CA TYR A 140 21.33 6.95 -5.87
C TYR A 140 20.70 8.03 -6.78
N ASP A 141 19.44 7.86 -7.18
CA ASP A 141 18.67 8.89 -7.91
C ASP A 141 18.22 9.96 -6.92
N VAL A 142 18.59 11.21 -7.18
CA VAL A 142 18.39 12.37 -6.30
C VAL A 142 16.93 12.57 -5.85
N ARG A 143 15.96 12.10 -6.63
CA ARG A 143 14.53 12.17 -6.28
C ARG A 143 14.18 11.30 -5.08
N GLY A 144 14.96 10.27 -4.78
CA GLY A 144 14.81 9.43 -3.59
C GLY A 144 14.97 10.19 -2.27
N TRP A 145 15.60 11.38 -2.32
CA TRP A 145 15.79 12.29 -1.19
C TRP A 145 14.96 13.58 -1.32
N GLY A 146 14.06 13.65 -2.31
CA GLY A 146 13.15 14.78 -2.48
C GLY A 146 13.68 15.93 -3.34
N ALA A 147 14.82 15.78 -4.03
CA ALA A 147 15.27 16.79 -4.97
C ALA A 147 14.33 16.89 -6.18
N ILE A 148 14.03 18.12 -6.60
CA ILE A 148 13.13 18.45 -7.71
C ILE A 148 13.94 18.75 -8.97
N GLY A 149 14.99 19.57 -8.87
CA GLY A 149 15.85 19.91 -10.00
C GLY A 149 15.22 20.85 -11.04
N ASP A 150 14.35 21.77 -10.59
CA ASP A 150 13.70 22.78 -11.44
C ASP A 150 14.41 24.15 -11.48
N GLY A 151 15.50 24.30 -10.75
CA GLY A 151 16.29 25.54 -10.64
C GLY A 151 15.65 26.62 -9.77
N VAL A 152 14.53 26.31 -9.10
CA VAL A 152 13.76 27.26 -8.28
C VAL A 152 13.67 26.78 -6.84
N HIS A 153 13.37 25.51 -6.62
CA HIS A 153 13.31 24.89 -5.30
C HIS A 153 14.72 24.60 -4.77
N ASP A 154 14.95 24.87 -3.49
CA ASP A 154 16.25 24.58 -2.86
C ASP A 154 16.40 23.08 -2.60
N ASP A 155 17.26 22.44 -3.38
CA ASP A 155 17.55 21.00 -3.36
C ASP A 155 18.72 20.65 -2.42
N THR A 156 19.28 21.62 -1.67
CA THR A 156 20.51 21.44 -0.87
C THR A 156 20.41 20.29 0.13
N SER A 157 19.32 20.23 0.90
CA SER A 157 19.12 19.17 1.89
C SER A 157 19.09 17.79 1.23
N ALA A 158 18.32 17.63 0.15
CA ALA A 158 18.21 16.36 -0.57
C ALA A 158 19.56 15.88 -1.13
N LEU A 159 20.35 16.80 -1.71
CA LEU A 159 21.66 16.48 -2.28
C LEU A 159 22.69 16.15 -1.19
N SER A 160 22.68 16.89 -0.08
CA SER A 160 23.58 16.60 1.06
C SER A 160 23.28 15.25 1.72
N GLU A 161 22.00 14.91 1.91
CA GLU A 161 21.60 13.61 2.45
C GLU A 161 22.03 12.48 1.53
N LEU A 162 21.80 12.60 0.23
CA LEU A 162 22.25 11.63 -0.78
C LEU A 162 23.78 11.43 -0.72
N LEU A 163 24.55 12.51 -0.70
CA LEU A 163 26.02 12.43 -0.64
C LEU A 163 26.51 11.79 0.67
N SER A 164 25.76 11.93 1.77
CA SER A 164 26.10 11.29 3.05
C SER A 164 25.99 9.77 3.02
N VAL A 165 25.16 9.20 2.14
CA VAL A 165 25.00 7.75 1.96
C VAL A 165 25.78 7.19 0.77
N ALA A 166 25.94 7.97 -0.31
CA ALA A 166 26.79 7.63 -1.44
C ALA A 166 28.28 7.84 -1.10
N THR A 167 28.82 7.01 -0.21
CA THR A 167 30.20 7.14 0.31
C THR A 167 31.23 6.38 -0.53
N GLY A 168 30.80 5.52 -1.45
CA GLY A 168 31.67 4.65 -2.26
C GLY A 168 32.30 5.34 -3.48
N GLY A 169 32.10 6.64 -3.66
CA GLY A 169 32.59 7.39 -4.82
C GLY A 169 31.68 7.27 -6.04
N GLU A 170 30.43 6.84 -5.85
CA GLU A 170 29.45 6.73 -6.93
C GLU A 170 29.23 8.09 -7.61
N LYS A 171 29.16 8.07 -8.95
CA LYS A 171 28.81 9.21 -9.78
C LYS A 171 27.29 9.32 -9.88
N ILE A 172 26.73 10.35 -9.27
CA ILE A 172 25.29 10.62 -9.25
C ILE A 172 24.86 11.26 -10.57
N ASP A 173 23.87 10.67 -11.23
CA ASP A 173 23.27 11.23 -12.44
C ASP A 173 22.23 12.30 -12.10
N GLY A 174 22.47 13.54 -12.49
CA GLY A 174 21.55 14.67 -12.33
C GLY A 174 20.44 14.72 -13.38
N ARG A 175 20.44 13.81 -14.37
CA ARG A 175 19.36 13.61 -15.34
C ARG A 175 19.07 14.83 -16.23
N GLY A 176 20.03 15.72 -16.43
CA GLY A 176 19.89 16.96 -17.19
C GLY A 176 19.13 18.05 -16.43
N LEU A 177 18.93 17.88 -15.12
CA LEU A 177 18.20 18.81 -14.29
C LEU A 177 19.09 19.93 -13.73
N THR A 178 18.44 21.01 -13.30
CA THR A 178 19.11 22.14 -12.67
C THR A 178 18.70 22.22 -11.21
N PHE A 179 19.64 22.02 -10.29
CA PHE A 179 19.38 22.05 -8.86
C PHE A 179 19.73 23.43 -8.32
N LYS A 180 18.78 24.11 -7.68
CA LYS A 180 19.11 25.32 -6.92
C LYS A 180 19.65 24.88 -5.56
N VAL A 181 20.78 25.44 -5.16
CA VAL A 181 21.44 25.09 -3.90
C VAL A 181 21.87 26.35 -3.14
N SER A 182 21.72 26.31 -1.82
CA SER A 182 22.25 27.29 -0.87
C SER A 182 23.65 26.90 -0.36
N THR A 183 24.06 25.65 -0.52
CA THR A 183 25.45 25.20 -0.32
C THR A 183 25.87 24.35 -1.51
N LEU A 184 26.98 24.70 -2.16
CA LEU A 184 27.46 23.96 -3.33
C LEU A 184 27.92 22.55 -2.92
N PRO A 185 27.33 21.47 -3.48
CA PRO A 185 27.80 20.11 -3.24
C PRO A 185 29.13 19.85 -3.96
N ASP A 186 29.77 18.71 -3.69
CA ASP A 186 30.93 18.27 -4.47
C ASP A 186 30.48 17.91 -5.90
N VAL A 187 30.57 18.89 -6.81
CA VAL A 187 30.15 18.77 -8.22
C VAL A 187 30.86 17.63 -8.94
N SER A 188 32.07 17.25 -8.50
CA SER A 188 32.82 16.14 -9.11
C SER A 188 32.14 14.78 -8.89
N ARG A 189 31.28 14.67 -7.87
CA ARG A 189 30.46 13.49 -7.59
C ARG A 189 29.24 13.36 -8.51
N PHE A 190 28.96 14.35 -9.34
CA PHE A 190 27.80 14.36 -10.24
C PHE A 190 28.22 14.22 -11.71
N LYS A 191 27.25 13.80 -12.53
CA LYS A 191 27.26 13.88 -14.00
C LYS A 191 25.87 14.34 -14.47
N ASN A 192 25.78 14.92 -15.65
CA ASN A 192 24.55 15.40 -16.27
C ASN A 192 23.69 16.26 -15.30
N ALA A 193 24.32 17.15 -14.54
CA ALA A 193 23.68 18.02 -13.56
C ALA A 193 24.17 19.46 -13.71
N ARG A 194 23.28 20.42 -13.45
CA ARG A 194 23.66 21.83 -13.26
C ARG A 194 23.23 22.30 -11.89
N PHE A 195 24.07 23.09 -11.23
CA PHE A 195 23.81 23.68 -9.92
C PHE A 195 23.71 25.19 -10.07
N LEU A 196 22.59 25.76 -9.64
CA LEU A 196 22.40 27.20 -9.49
C LEU A 196 22.72 27.53 -8.03
N PHE A 197 23.86 28.17 -7.79
CA PHE A 197 24.31 28.55 -6.46
C PHE A 197 24.34 30.07 -6.33
N GLU A 198 23.62 30.60 -5.35
CA GLU A 198 23.48 32.04 -5.13
C GLU A 198 24.18 32.44 -3.82
N ARG A 199 25.48 32.74 -3.90
CA ARG A 199 26.27 33.20 -2.75
C ARG A 199 25.91 34.63 -2.33
N ILE A 200 25.53 35.46 -3.31
CA ILE A 200 25.14 36.85 -3.13
C ILE A 200 23.74 37.01 -3.76
N PRO A 201 22.75 37.55 -3.02
CA PRO A 201 21.42 37.77 -3.56
C PRO A 201 21.45 38.59 -4.86
N GLY A 202 20.78 38.11 -5.89
CA GLY A 202 20.73 38.69 -7.23
C GLY A 202 21.88 38.31 -8.16
N GLN A 203 22.83 37.46 -7.74
CA GLN A 203 23.98 37.04 -8.55
C GLN A 203 24.16 35.51 -8.54
N PRO A 204 23.33 34.77 -9.30
CA PRO A 204 23.45 33.32 -9.39
C PRO A 204 24.71 32.91 -10.17
N LEU A 205 25.42 31.93 -9.64
CA LEU A 205 26.52 31.24 -10.32
C LEU A 205 26.04 29.86 -10.76
N PHE A 206 26.45 29.46 -11.98
CA PHE A 206 26.13 28.15 -12.53
C PHE A 206 27.36 27.26 -12.49
N TYR A 207 27.21 26.06 -11.94
CA TYR A 207 28.22 25.00 -11.97
C TYR A 207 27.63 23.81 -12.71
N ALA A 208 28.26 23.38 -13.79
CA ALA A 208 27.84 22.18 -14.52
C ALA A 208 28.79 21.03 -14.16
N SER A 209 28.24 19.84 -13.98
CA SER A 209 29.02 18.61 -13.92
C SER A 209 29.41 18.14 -15.32
N GLU A 210 30.23 17.10 -15.38
CA GLU A 210 30.50 16.33 -16.60
C GLU A 210 29.20 15.92 -17.30
N ASP A 211 29.20 15.85 -18.63
CA ASP A 211 28.07 15.42 -19.48
C ASP A 211 26.77 16.25 -19.43
N PHE A 212 26.76 17.41 -18.76
CA PHE A 212 25.60 18.31 -18.80
C PHE A 212 25.58 19.09 -20.13
N ILE A 213 24.46 18.99 -20.87
CA ILE A 213 24.24 19.63 -22.18
C ILE A 213 23.18 20.73 -22.05
#